data_AF-A0A2J7VE73-F1
#
_entry.id   AF-A0A2J7VE73-F1
#
_cell.length_a   1.000
_cell.length_b   1.000
_cell.length_c   1.000
_cell.angle_alpha   90.00
_cell.angle_beta   90.00
_cell.angle_gamma   90.00
#
_symmetry.space_group_name_H-M   'P 1'
#
loop_
_entity.id
_entity.type
_entity.pdbx_description
1 polymer ?
#
loop_
_entity_poly.entity_id
_entity_poly.type
_entity_poly.pdbx_seq_one_letter_code
_entity_poly.pdbx_strand_id
1 'polypeptide(L)'
;MHPNDFPVLCAAARSLSRLEAALKTIAAAVEAGEIRNAVLQEAKSVLSNAVSEAWSRSVADRHFSGEVWRNGSMSEELQDLYYKVNVYGLHDVHAAAKRVAATKVEGPAVDAMRAVLQELLPLAQAVTGLKDKIVKGRAPTPPRAPANPDQLRMSCGCCQRPIAVMGGEPTGRMAHHGYTRPGHGWQTASCPGTKFMPLETTDDGPRYMLSMRVDQLRREEAVLARCPELTELSVLVREKGVKRLKKITRDMPGWKKVYDAHVWDIERDIAGLKREIPRLKKIIDSWRPETEAATAVLTQRHGAIPDKYRPADANAAAERVADDAAGSGEEAPEDAGEEDQQPERISG
;
A
#
# COMPACT_ATOMS: atom_id res chain seq x y z
N MET A 1 12.09 -36.58 6.92
CA MET A 1 11.02 -35.78 6.29
C MET A 1 11.40 -35.44 4.85
N HIS A 2 11.50 -36.47 4.03
CA HIS A 2 11.58 -36.42 2.58
C HIS A 2 10.16 -36.71 2.00
N PRO A 3 9.80 -36.30 0.78
CA PRO A 3 8.49 -36.65 0.19
C PRO A 3 8.21 -38.16 0.15
N ASN A 4 9.25 -38.99 -0.04
CA ASN A 4 9.15 -40.45 0.00
C ASN A 4 8.72 -41.02 1.37
N ASP A 5 8.83 -40.24 2.45
CA ASP A 5 8.34 -40.63 3.78
C ASP A 5 6.80 -40.55 3.86
N PHE A 6 6.15 -39.88 2.89
CA PHE A 6 4.73 -39.53 2.90
C PHE A 6 4.01 -39.84 1.56
N PRO A 7 4.01 -41.11 1.09
CA PRO A 7 3.48 -41.47 -0.22
C PRO A 7 1.98 -41.18 -0.41
N VAL A 8 1.13 -41.40 0.60
CA VAL A 8 -0.31 -41.10 0.50
C VAL A 8 -0.55 -39.59 0.49
N LEU A 9 0.16 -38.82 1.32
CA LEU A 9 0.09 -37.36 1.35
C LEU A 9 0.52 -36.76 0.00
N CYS A 10 1.57 -37.31 -0.62
CA CYS A 10 2.02 -36.93 -1.96
C CYS A 10 1.00 -37.28 -3.04
N ALA A 11 0.39 -38.46 -3.01
CA ALA A 11 -0.64 -38.87 -3.98
C ALA A 11 -1.93 -38.03 -3.87
N ALA A 12 -2.25 -37.51 -2.69
CA ALA A 12 -3.41 -36.65 -2.46
C ALA A 12 -3.15 -35.15 -2.75
N ALA A 13 -1.89 -34.74 -2.94
CA ALA A 13 -1.52 -33.33 -3.02
C ALA A 13 -2.06 -32.63 -4.28
N ARG A 14 -2.87 -31.57 -4.08
CA ARG A 14 -3.30 -30.67 -5.18
C ARG A 14 -2.14 -29.94 -5.89
N SER A 15 -0.95 -29.92 -5.29
CA SER A 15 0.26 -29.34 -5.85
C SER A 15 1.49 -29.92 -5.14
N LEU A 16 2.17 -30.86 -5.79
CA LEU A 16 3.32 -31.57 -5.21
C LEU A 16 4.46 -30.62 -4.85
N SER A 17 4.83 -29.68 -5.73
CA SER A 17 5.90 -28.70 -5.47
C SER A 17 5.65 -27.83 -4.24
N ARG A 18 4.39 -27.47 -3.94
CA ARG A 18 4.02 -26.75 -2.72
C ARG A 18 4.09 -27.64 -1.49
N LEU A 19 3.66 -28.89 -1.58
CA LEU A 19 3.81 -29.88 -0.51
C LEU A 19 5.30 -30.10 -0.17
N GLU A 20 6.14 -30.34 -1.17
CA GLU A 20 7.58 -30.50 -0.99
C GLU A 20 8.22 -29.30 -0.30
N ALA A 21 7.89 -28.07 -0.74
CA ALA A 21 8.42 -26.84 -0.14
C ALA A 21 8.03 -26.72 1.35
N ALA A 22 6.78 -27.09 1.69
CA ALA A 22 6.31 -27.12 3.07
C ALA A 22 7.00 -28.21 3.91
N LEU A 23 7.18 -29.42 3.37
CA LEU A 23 7.92 -30.51 4.03
C LEU A 23 9.39 -30.13 4.27
N LYS A 24 10.08 -29.58 3.26
CA LYS A 24 11.46 -29.08 3.35
C LYS A 24 11.59 -27.97 4.40
N THR A 25 10.59 -27.09 4.49
CA THR A 25 10.51 -26.01 5.49
C THR A 25 10.35 -26.54 6.91
N ILE A 26 9.48 -27.54 7.14
CA ILE A 26 9.33 -28.16 8.46
C ILE A 26 10.57 -28.99 8.84
N ALA A 27 11.21 -29.66 7.89
CA ALA A 27 12.47 -30.39 8.12
C ALA A 27 13.58 -29.45 8.60
N ALA A 28 13.88 -28.39 7.83
CA ALA A 28 14.91 -27.41 8.18
C ALA A 28 14.62 -26.69 9.51
N ALA A 29 13.35 -26.43 9.83
CA ALA A 29 12.96 -25.84 11.11
C ALA A 29 13.16 -26.78 12.32
N VAL A 30 12.92 -28.08 12.14
CA VAL A 30 13.16 -29.08 13.20
C VAL A 30 14.66 -29.20 13.48
N GLU A 31 15.48 -29.23 12.43
CA GLU A 31 16.95 -29.27 12.46
C GLU A 31 17.55 -28.00 13.08
N ALA A 32 17.19 -26.81 12.58
CA ALA A 32 17.67 -25.53 13.10
C ALA A 32 17.18 -25.21 14.52
N GLY A 33 16.13 -25.89 14.99
CA GLY A 33 15.56 -25.67 16.30
C GLY A 33 14.73 -24.39 16.45
N GLU A 34 14.49 -23.64 15.38
CA GLU A 34 13.65 -22.43 15.36
C GLU A 34 12.75 -22.34 14.11
N ILE A 35 11.61 -21.66 14.22
CA ILE A 35 10.81 -21.26 13.05
C ILE A 35 10.10 -19.91 13.27
N ARG A 36 10.04 -19.06 12.24
CA ARG A 36 9.26 -17.81 12.31
C ARG A 36 7.78 -18.10 12.14
N ASN A 37 6.92 -17.51 12.98
CA ASN A 37 5.48 -17.81 12.99
C ASN A 37 4.81 -17.74 11.60
N ALA A 38 5.15 -16.73 10.78
CA ALA A 38 4.57 -16.57 9.44
C ALA A 38 4.86 -17.79 8.53
N VAL A 39 6.11 -18.26 8.54
CA VAL A 39 6.58 -19.42 7.78
C VAL A 39 5.90 -20.70 8.29
N LEU A 40 5.75 -20.84 9.62
CA LEU A 40 5.03 -21.96 10.21
C LEU A 40 3.55 -22.00 9.80
N GLN A 41 2.83 -20.87 9.81
CA GLN A 41 1.42 -20.85 9.41
C GLN A 41 1.23 -21.15 7.92
N GLU A 42 2.13 -20.67 7.05
CA GLU A 42 2.08 -20.96 5.61
C GLU A 42 2.32 -22.45 5.34
N ALA A 43 3.40 -23.02 5.88
CA ALA A 43 3.69 -24.45 5.76
C ALA A 43 2.55 -25.30 6.36
N LYS A 44 2.08 -24.98 7.57
CA LYS A 44 0.97 -25.68 8.21
C LYS A 44 -0.32 -25.63 7.39
N SER A 45 -0.61 -24.52 6.71
CA SER A 45 -1.79 -24.38 5.84
C SER A 45 -1.72 -25.36 4.65
N VAL A 46 -0.57 -25.40 3.95
CA VAL A 46 -0.35 -26.34 2.85
C VAL A 46 -0.46 -27.80 3.32
N LEU A 47 0.22 -28.14 4.43
CA LEU A 47 0.21 -29.50 4.97
C LEU A 47 -1.17 -29.93 5.47
N SER A 48 -1.94 -29.03 6.12
CA SER A 48 -3.27 -29.36 6.63
C SER A 48 -4.27 -29.63 5.49
N ASN A 49 -4.19 -28.85 4.41
CA ASN A 49 -5.02 -29.10 3.21
C ASN A 49 -4.67 -30.44 2.56
N ALA A 50 -3.37 -30.78 2.45
CA ALA A 50 -2.94 -32.07 1.91
C ALA A 50 -3.38 -33.25 2.81
N VAL A 51 -3.33 -33.09 4.14
CA VAL A 51 -3.86 -34.08 5.11
C VAL A 51 -5.36 -34.29 4.93
N SER A 52 -6.14 -33.22 4.75
CA SER A 52 -7.59 -33.34 4.53
C SER A 52 -7.92 -34.06 3.21
N GLU A 53 -7.15 -33.81 2.14
CA GLU A 53 -7.29 -34.53 0.87
C GLU A 53 -6.92 -36.01 0.99
N ALA A 54 -5.84 -36.33 1.72
CA ALA A 54 -5.39 -37.70 1.97
C ALA A 54 -6.44 -38.49 2.76
N TRP A 55 -7.00 -37.89 3.82
CA TRP A 55 -8.08 -38.50 4.60
C TRP A 55 -9.35 -38.70 3.77
N SER A 56 -9.74 -37.70 2.97
CA SER A 56 -10.92 -37.80 2.10
C SER A 56 -10.79 -38.98 1.14
N ARG A 57 -9.75 -38.99 0.31
CA ARG A 57 -9.57 -39.94 -0.80
C ARG A 57 -9.29 -41.37 -0.33
N SER A 58 -8.50 -41.54 0.73
CA SER A 58 -8.09 -42.86 1.20
C SER A 58 -9.04 -43.48 2.23
N VAL A 59 -9.82 -42.67 2.96
CA VAL A 59 -10.75 -43.15 3.99
C VAL A 59 -12.19 -42.77 3.66
N ALA A 60 -12.54 -41.48 3.69
CA ALA A 60 -13.94 -41.04 3.66
C ALA A 60 -14.67 -41.41 2.35
N ASP A 61 -14.13 -41.01 1.20
CA ASP A 61 -14.74 -41.19 -0.12
C ASP A 61 -14.75 -42.66 -0.57
N ARG A 62 -13.88 -43.49 0.02
CA ARG A 62 -13.72 -44.90 -0.33
C ARG A 62 -14.51 -45.85 0.57
N HIS A 63 -14.64 -45.54 1.86
CA HIS A 63 -15.23 -46.44 2.87
C HIS A 63 -16.47 -45.86 3.56
N PHE A 64 -16.73 -44.56 3.43
CA PHE A 64 -17.83 -43.84 4.10
C PHE A 64 -18.60 -42.94 3.12
N SER A 65 -18.59 -43.30 1.82
CA SER A 65 -19.35 -42.58 0.78
C SER A 65 -20.85 -42.81 0.95
N GLY A 66 -21.68 -41.86 0.51
CA GLY A 66 -23.14 -41.92 0.64
C GLY A 66 -23.82 -43.14 0.02
N GLU A 67 -23.11 -43.95 -0.78
CA GLU A 67 -23.57 -45.26 -1.25
C GLU A 67 -23.38 -46.36 -0.20
N VAL A 68 -22.25 -46.40 0.49
CA VAL A 68 -21.97 -47.33 1.62
C VAL A 68 -22.96 -47.10 2.77
N TRP A 69 -23.33 -45.84 3.05
CA TRP A 69 -24.39 -45.52 4.01
C TRP A 69 -25.77 -46.04 3.61
N ARG A 70 -26.07 -46.16 2.30
CA ARG A 70 -27.39 -46.55 1.79
C ARG A 70 -27.51 -48.05 1.51
N ASN A 71 -26.40 -48.77 1.32
CA ASN A 71 -26.39 -50.21 1.07
C ASN A 71 -26.25 -51.06 2.35
N GLY A 72 -26.11 -50.44 3.52
CA GLY A 72 -26.07 -51.12 4.82
C GLY A 72 -24.76 -51.86 5.14
N SER A 73 -23.69 -51.66 4.37
CA SER A 73 -22.41 -52.39 4.53
C SER A 73 -21.52 -51.89 5.67
N MET A 74 -22.09 -51.24 6.70
CA MET A 74 -21.36 -50.63 7.81
C MET A 74 -22.06 -50.93 9.14
N SER A 75 -21.29 -51.40 10.13
CA SER A 75 -21.80 -51.63 11.48
C SER A 75 -21.85 -50.34 12.31
N GLU A 76 -22.66 -50.33 13.37
CA GLU A 76 -22.82 -49.16 14.25
C GLU A 76 -21.51 -48.76 14.93
N GLU A 77 -20.64 -49.73 15.26
CA GLU A 77 -19.33 -49.47 15.88
C GLU A 77 -18.34 -48.84 14.90
N LEU A 78 -18.38 -49.24 13.62
CA LEU A 78 -17.55 -48.63 12.57
C LEU A 78 -18.03 -47.20 12.24
N GLN A 79 -19.34 -46.99 12.24
CA GLN A 79 -19.97 -45.68 12.10
C GLN A 79 -19.61 -44.73 13.25
N ASP A 80 -19.74 -45.19 14.51
CA ASP A 80 -19.37 -44.45 15.71
C ASP A 80 -17.87 -44.13 15.74
N LEU A 81 -17.01 -45.09 15.38
CA LEU A 81 -15.58 -44.86 15.22
C LEU A 81 -15.29 -43.77 14.20
N TYR A 82 -15.93 -43.78 13.03
CA TYR A 82 -15.72 -42.75 12.00
C TYR A 82 -16.12 -41.36 12.49
N TYR A 83 -17.28 -41.20 13.13
CA TYR A 83 -17.67 -39.91 13.73
C TYR A 83 -16.68 -39.45 14.82
N LYS A 84 -16.09 -40.38 15.57
CA LYS A 84 -15.03 -40.09 16.56
C LYS A 84 -13.65 -39.86 15.94
N VAL A 85 -13.44 -40.17 14.66
CA VAL A 85 -12.15 -40.03 13.94
C VAL A 85 -12.35 -39.18 12.69
N ASN A 86 -12.66 -37.90 12.89
CA ASN A 86 -12.64 -36.90 11.83
C ASN A 86 -11.26 -36.23 11.76
N VAL A 87 -10.71 -36.09 10.55
CA VAL A 87 -9.42 -35.44 10.29
C VAL A 87 -9.61 -34.37 9.22
N TYR A 88 -9.57 -33.10 9.62
CA TYR A 88 -9.70 -31.94 8.72
C TYR A 88 -8.35 -31.23 8.50
N GLY A 89 -7.31 -31.62 9.23
CA GLY A 89 -5.95 -31.15 9.01
C GLY A 89 -4.94 -31.75 9.98
N LEU A 90 -3.69 -31.30 9.88
CA LEU A 90 -2.56 -31.89 10.60
C LEU A 90 -2.71 -31.86 12.13
N HIS A 91 -3.58 -31.00 12.68
CA HIS A 91 -3.85 -30.93 14.12
C HIS A 91 -4.68 -32.10 14.69
N ASP A 92 -5.49 -32.77 13.87
CA ASP A 92 -6.39 -33.84 14.34
C ASP A 92 -5.66 -35.18 14.47
N VAL A 93 -4.59 -35.35 13.69
CA VAL A 93 -3.83 -36.61 13.50
C VAL A 93 -3.42 -37.24 14.83
N HIS A 94 -2.99 -36.46 15.82
CA HIS A 94 -2.63 -36.97 17.16
C HIS A 94 -3.79 -37.67 17.88
N ALA A 95 -4.98 -37.05 17.84
CA ALA A 95 -6.18 -37.58 18.49
C ALA A 95 -6.77 -38.75 17.68
N ALA A 96 -6.76 -38.64 16.36
CA ALA A 96 -7.20 -39.68 15.44
C ALA A 96 -6.35 -40.94 15.57
N ALA A 97 -5.02 -40.83 15.50
CA ALA A 97 -4.08 -41.95 15.66
C ALA A 97 -4.28 -42.67 17.00
N LYS A 98 -4.43 -41.92 18.11
CA LYS A 98 -4.71 -42.51 19.43
C LYS A 98 -6.04 -43.27 19.47
N ARG A 99 -7.10 -42.76 18.82
CA ARG A 99 -8.42 -43.41 18.78
C ARG A 99 -8.40 -44.68 17.92
N VAL A 100 -7.76 -44.64 16.75
CA VAL A 100 -7.64 -45.79 15.83
C VAL A 100 -6.69 -46.86 16.36
N ALA A 101 -5.67 -46.50 17.13
CA ALA A 101 -4.81 -47.47 17.83
C ALA A 101 -5.50 -48.15 19.04
N ALA A 102 -6.53 -47.52 19.60
CA ALA A 102 -7.27 -48.03 20.77
C ALA A 102 -8.59 -48.74 20.43
N THR A 103 -8.99 -48.78 19.16
CA THR A 103 -10.24 -49.43 18.75
C THR A 103 -10.10 -50.94 18.61
N LYS A 104 -11.19 -51.66 18.91
CA LYS A 104 -11.36 -53.10 18.63
C LYS A 104 -12.11 -53.37 17.32
N VAL A 105 -12.54 -52.33 16.61
CA VAL A 105 -13.15 -52.49 15.28
C VAL A 105 -12.06 -52.87 14.27
N GLU A 106 -12.39 -53.83 13.40
CA GLU A 106 -11.48 -54.37 12.39
C GLU A 106 -12.07 -54.26 10.98
N GLY A 107 -11.25 -54.54 9.98
CA GLY A 107 -11.63 -54.55 8.57
C GLY A 107 -11.14 -53.34 7.76
N PRO A 108 -11.32 -53.38 6.43
CA PRO A 108 -10.54 -52.57 5.48
C PRO A 108 -10.60 -51.06 5.70
N ALA A 109 -11.73 -50.55 6.21
CA ALA A 109 -11.89 -49.14 6.53
C ALA A 109 -10.98 -48.70 7.69
N VAL A 110 -10.84 -49.52 8.73
CA VAL A 110 -9.97 -49.21 9.88
C VAL A 110 -8.51 -49.39 9.49
N ASP A 111 -8.19 -50.35 8.63
CA ASP A 111 -6.83 -50.55 8.13
C ASP A 111 -6.38 -49.39 7.21
N ALA A 112 -7.28 -48.83 6.40
CA ALA A 112 -7.05 -47.57 5.69
C ALA A 112 -6.80 -46.40 6.66
N MET A 113 -7.58 -46.27 7.74
CA MET A 113 -7.31 -45.26 8.78
C MET A 113 -5.93 -45.45 9.42
N ARG A 114 -5.57 -46.69 9.78
CA ARG A 114 -4.27 -47.04 10.39
C ARG A 114 -3.11 -46.63 9.48
N ALA A 115 -3.15 -47.01 8.20
CA ALA A 115 -2.11 -46.68 7.23
C ALA A 115 -1.92 -45.17 7.06
N VAL A 116 -3.01 -44.41 6.86
CA VAL A 116 -2.95 -42.95 6.71
C VAL A 116 -2.43 -42.27 7.98
N LEU A 117 -2.90 -42.69 9.16
CA LEU A 117 -2.48 -42.06 10.42
C LEU A 117 -1.05 -42.42 10.82
N GLN A 118 -0.58 -43.62 10.50
CA GLN A 118 0.82 -44.03 10.72
C GLN A 118 1.79 -43.20 9.86
N GLU A 119 1.44 -42.91 8.60
CA GLU A 119 2.23 -42.03 7.71
C GLU A 119 2.26 -40.58 8.24
N LEU A 120 1.11 -40.04 8.68
CA LEU A 120 1.00 -38.63 9.05
C LEU A 120 1.45 -38.29 10.47
N LEU A 121 1.50 -39.26 11.38
CA LEU A 121 1.82 -39.02 12.79
C LEU A 121 3.23 -38.40 13.02
N PRO A 122 4.32 -38.84 12.35
CA PRO A 122 5.63 -38.20 12.50
C PRO A 122 5.64 -36.72 12.08
N LEU A 123 4.90 -36.36 11.02
CA LEU A 123 4.77 -34.98 10.58
C LEU A 123 3.97 -34.13 11.58
N ALA A 124 2.90 -34.70 12.14
CA ALA A 124 2.11 -34.05 13.18
C ALA A 124 2.90 -33.85 14.48
N GLN A 125 3.76 -34.82 14.83
CA GLN A 125 4.70 -34.71 15.96
C GLN A 125 5.74 -33.61 15.72
N ALA A 126 6.37 -33.59 14.54
CA ALA A 126 7.34 -32.57 14.15
C ALA A 126 6.75 -31.14 14.24
N VAL A 127 5.57 -30.91 13.66
CA VAL A 127 4.91 -29.58 13.70
C VAL A 127 4.47 -29.19 15.11
N THR A 128 4.03 -30.12 15.95
CA THR A 128 3.76 -29.84 17.38
C THR A 128 5.06 -29.50 18.13
N GLY A 129 6.16 -30.20 17.87
CA GLY A 129 7.47 -29.95 18.49
C GLY A 129 8.11 -28.61 18.12
N LEU A 130 7.62 -27.93 17.07
CA LEU A 130 8.02 -26.56 16.71
C LEU A 130 7.28 -25.47 17.48
N LYS A 131 6.22 -25.78 18.24
CA LYS A 131 5.33 -24.80 18.88
C LYS A 131 6.07 -23.84 19.83
N ASP A 132 6.97 -24.36 20.65
CA ASP A 132 7.70 -23.57 21.65
C ASP A 132 9.04 -23.05 21.07
N LYS A 133 9.33 -23.38 19.80
CA LYS A 133 10.44 -22.90 18.96
C LYS A 133 10.02 -21.73 18.04
N ILE A 134 8.86 -21.13 18.26
CA ILE A 134 8.31 -20.06 17.40
C ILE A 134 8.98 -18.70 17.69
N VAL A 135 9.83 -18.26 16.77
CA VAL A 135 10.36 -16.90 16.70
C VAL A 135 9.25 -15.94 16.31
N LYS A 136 8.98 -14.96 17.19
CA LYS A 136 8.01 -13.89 16.97
C LYS A 136 8.67 -12.69 16.26
N GLY A 137 7.88 -11.96 15.48
CA GLY A 137 8.34 -10.82 14.68
C GLY A 137 8.55 -11.15 13.20
N ARG A 138 8.85 -10.13 12.40
CA ARG A 138 9.21 -10.30 10.98
C ARG A 138 10.63 -10.86 10.85
N ALA A 139 11.01 -11.32 9.67
CA ALA A 139 12.43 -11.43 9.34
C ALA A 139 13.08 -10.03 9.47
N PRO A 140 14.37 -9.93 9.85
CA PRO A 140 15.10 -8.68 9.73
C PRO A 140 14.98 -8.15 8.30
N THR A 141 14.71 -6.85 8.14
CA THR A 141 14.81 -6.22 6.82
C THR A 141 16.24 -6.43 6.32
N PRO A 142 16.47 -6.90 5.08
CA PRO A 142 17.83 -6.99 4.54
C PRO A 142 18.50 -5.61 4.60
N PRO A 143 19.85 -5.54 4.69
CA PRO A 143 20.57 -4.27 4.69
C PRO A 143 20.06 -3.38 3.57
N ARG A 144 19.64 -2.16 3.92
CA ARG A 144 19.14 -1.21 2.93
C ARG A 144 20.26 -0.98 1.93
N ALA A 145 19.99 -1.27 0.66
CA ALA A 145 20.94 -0.99 -0.42
C ALA A 145 21.47 0.45 -0.29
N PRO A 146 22.79 0.68 -0.50
CA PRO A 146 23.37 2.01 -0.37
C PRO A 146 22.57 3.00 -1.21
N ALA A 147 22.38 4.22 -0.69
CA ALA A 147 21.77 5.27 -1.47
C ALA A 147 22.66 5.52 -2.70
N ASN A 148 22.09 5.42 -3.90
CA ASN A 148 22.82 5.72 -5.12
C ASN A 148 23.34 7.18 -5.03
N PRO A 149 24.67 7.42 -5.06
CA PRO A 149 25.23 8.76 -4.91
C PRO A 149 24.80 9.68 -6.06
N ASP A 150 24.63 9.12 -7.26
CA ASP A 150 24.28 9.85 -8.50
C ASP A 150 22.78 10.15 -8.60
N GLN A 151 22.01 9.83 -7.55
CA GLN A 151 20.56 9.99 -7.54
C GLN A 151 20.17 11.44 -7.20
N LEU A 152 19.95 12.28 -8.22
CA LEU A 152 19.34 13.60 -8.02
C LEU A 152 18.03 13.49 -7.22
N ARG A 153 17.89 14.33 -6.19
CA ARG A 153 16.69 14.43 -5.34
C ARG A 153 16.26 15.87 -5.20
N MET A 154 14.98 16.12 -5.46
CA MET A 154 14.39 17.45 -5.45
C MET A 154 12.97 17.39 -4.86
N SER A 155 12.33 18.52 -4.63
CA SER A 155 11.07 18.64 -3.92
C SER A 155 9.89 18.27 -4.82
N CYS A 156 9.17 17.21 -4.48
CA CYS A 156 7.95 16.83 -5.18
C CYS A 156 6.87 17.92 -5.00
N GLY A 157 6.53 18.65 -6.06
CA GLY A 157 5.60 19.80 -6.01
C GLY A 157 4.22 19.51 -5.38
N CYS A 158 3.75 18.26 -5.41
CA CYS A 158 2.48 17.87 -4.79
C CYS A 158 2.56 17.60 -3.27
N CYS A 159 3.75 17.34 -2.70
CA CYS A 159 3.88 16.98 -1.27
C CYS A 159 5.08 17.58 -0.53
N GLN A 160 5.92 18.39 -1.21
CA GLN A 160 7.09 19.09 -0.65
C GLN A 160 8.09 18.17 0.08
N ARG A 161 8.19 16.91 -0.35
CA ARG A 161 9.18 15.94 0.15
C ARG A 161 10.33 15.77 -0.86
N PRO A 162 11.57 15.53 -0.40
CA PRO A 162 12.72 15.26 -1.27
C PRO A 162 12.61 13.86 -1.87
N ILE A 163 12.23 13.77 -3.15
CA ILE A 163 12.03 12.53 -3.92
C ILE A 163 13.06 12.47 -5.04
N ALA A 164 13.42 11.26 -5.49
CA ALA A 164 14.30 11.09 -6.65
C ALA A 164 13.67 11.67 -7.94
N VAL A 165 14.48 12.21 -8.83
CA VAL A 165 14.02 12.65 -10.16
C VAL A 165 14.39 11.58 -11.20
N MET A 166 13.43 11.18 -12.04
CA MET A 166 13.65 10.13 -13.03
C MET A 166 14.55 10.64 -14.16
N GLY A 167 15.61 9.88 -14.45
CA GLY A 167 16.64 10.25 -15.42
C GLY A 167 17.84 11.00 -14.81
N GLY A 168 17.77 11.42 -13.53
CA GLY A 168 18.84 12.17 -12.88
C GLY A 168 18.86 13.67 -13.21
N GLU A 169 18.01 14.13 -14.13
CA GLU A 169 17.94 15.52 -14.60
C GLU A 169 16.89 16.36 -13.85
N PRO A 170 17.11 17.67 -13.61
CA PRO A 170 16.11 18.55 -13.00
C PRO A 170 14.81 18.65 -13.81
N THR A 171 14.87 18.53 -15.14
CA THR A 171 13.70 18.52 -16.03
C THR A 171 13.02 17.14 -16.12
N GLY A 172 13.53 16.13 -15.41
CA GLY A 172 12.88 14.82 -15.26
C GLY A 172 11.61 14.91 -14.40
N ARG A 173 10.84 13.82 -14.37
CA ARG A 173 9.62 13.71 -13.52
C ARG A 173 9.93 13.07 -12.18
N MET A 174 9.18 13.37 -11.13
CA MET A 174 9.39 12.73 -9.82
C MET A 174 9.21 11.20 -9.90
N ALA A 175 10.14 10.45 -9.33
CA ALA A 175 10.05 8.98 -9.28
C ALA A 175 8.87 8.50 -8.42
N HIS A 176 8.44 7.26 -8.63
CA HIS A 176 7.36 6.65 -7.83
C HIS A 176 7.71 6.64 -6.34
N HIS A 177 6.83 7.23 -5.53
CA HIS A 177 7.00 7.38 -4.08
C HIS A 177 5.69 7.17 -3.34
N GLY A 178 5.81 6.73 -2.07
CA GLY A 178 4.68 6.48 -1.19
C GLY A 178 3.87 7.74 -0.90
N TYR A 179 2.58 7.71 -1.25
CA TYR A 179 1.62 8.78 -1.05
C TYR A 179 0.83 8.59 0.25
N THR A 180 0.81 9.61 1.10
CA THR A 180 -0.08 9.64 2.26
C THR A 180 -1.49 9.98 1.78
N ARG A 181 -2.42 9.04 1.94
CA ARG A 181 -3.83 9.18 1.58
C ARG A 181 -4.48 10.39 2.29
N PRO A 182 -5.01 11.40 1.56
CA PRO A 182 -5.89 12.40 2.14
C PRO A 182 -7.30 11.81 2.36
N GLY A 183 -7.87 12.07 3.53
CA GLY A 183 -9.26 11.70 3.87
C GLY A 183 -9.63 10.25 3.55
N HIS A 184 -10.80 10.08 2.93
CA HIS A 184 -11.45 8.78 2.69
C HIS A 184 -11.23 8.17 1.28
N GLY A 185 -10.25 8.65 0.51
CA GLY A 185 -10.05 8.26 -0.91
C GLY A 185 -9.61 6.81 -1.20
N TRP A 186 -9.53 6.47 -2.49
CA TRP A 186 -9.06 5.18 -3.01
C TRP A 186 -7.53 5.00 -2.88
N GLN A 187 -7.05 3.76 -2.91
CA GLN A 187 -5.61 3.44 -2.88
C GLN A 187 -4.99 3.62 -4.28
N THR A 188 -4.36 4.77 -4.53
CA THR A 188 -3.58 4.98 -5.77
C THR A 188 -2.20 4.32 -5.69
N ALA A 189 -1.67 3.85 -6.81
CA ALA A 189 -0.36 3.22 -6.89
C ALA A 189 0.82 4.20 -6.62
N SER A 190 0.60 5.51 -6.77
CA SER A 190 1.56 6.56 -6.38
C SER A 190 0.87 7.92 -6.19
N CYS A 191 1.63 8.91 -5.73
CA CYS A 191 1.22 10.32 -5.67
C CYS A 191 1.08 10.91 -7.08
N PRO A 192 0.12 11.83 -7.34
CA PRO A 192 0.07 12.57 -8.61
C PRO A 192 1.36 13.31 -8.99
N GLY A 193 2.22 13.61 -7.99
CA GLY A 193 3.56 14.18 -8.17
C GLY A 193 4.44 13.47 -9.19
N THR A 194 4.21 12.17 -9.46
CA THR A 194 4.97 11.39 -10.46
C THR A 194 4.76 11.85 -11.91
N LYS A 195 3.76 12.71 -12.15
CA LYS A 195 3.47 13.30 -13.46
C LYS A 195 4.25 14.58 -13.73
N PHE A 196 4.78 15.23 -12.70
CA PHE A 196 5.35 16.58 -12.77
C PHE A 196 6.87 16.58 -12.57
N MET A 197 7.50 17.65 -13.02
CA MET A 197 8.87 18.03 -12.68
C MET A 197 8.96 18.46 -11.19
N PRO A 198 10.18 18.65 -10.65
CA PRO A 198 10.39 19.19 -9.31
C PRO A 198 9.81 20.60 -9.11
N LEU A 199 9.56 20.95 -7.85
CA LEU A 199 9.13 22.29 -7.46
C LEU A 199 10.20 23.34 -7.78
N GLU A 200 11.47 22.98 -7.71
CA GLU A 200 12.63 23.79 -8.08
C GLU A 200 12.72 24.07 -9.59
N THR A 201 11.82 23.48 -10.39
CA THR A 201 11.76 23.59 -11.86
C THR A 201 10.40 24.11 -12.35
N THR A 202 9.30 23.87 -11.63
CA THR A 202 7.96 24.36 -12.02
C THR A 202 6.95 24.39 -10.86
N ASP A 203 5.98 25.31 -10.94
CA ASP A 203 4.80 25.36 -10.07
C ASP A 203 3.61 24.47 -10.53
N ASP A 204 3.78 23.63 -11.57
CA ASP A 204 2.77 22.67 -12.05
C ASP A 204 2.17 21.80 -10.92
N GLY A 205 3.04 21.25 -10.05
CA GLY A 205 2.64 20.38 -8.95
C GLY A 205 1.71 21.07 -7.94
N PRO A 206 2.09 22.23 -7.39
CA PRO A 206 1.20 23.07 -6.59
C PRO A 206 -0.08 23.50 -7.32
N ARG A 207 0.00 23.92 -8.59
CA ARG A 207 -1.18 24.31 -9.41
C ARG A 207 -2.19 23.17 -9.53
N TYR A 208 -1.73 21.96 -9.81
CA TYR A 208 -2.57 20.77 -9.88
C TYR A 208 -3.22 20.44 -8.53
N MET A 209 -2.46 20.52 -7.43
CA MET A 209 -3.00 20.32 -6.09
C MET A 209 -4.05 21.39 -5.73
N LEU A 210 -3.83 22.66 -6.11
CA LEU A 210 -4.79 23.73 -5.88
C LEU A 210 -6.11 23.47 -6.61
N SER A 211 -6.07 23.09 -7.89
CA SER A 211 -7.26 22.66 -8.65
C SER A 211 -8.00 21.52 -7.93
N MET A 212 -7.30 20.42 -7.63
CA MET A 212 -7.92 19.26 -6.95
C MET A 212 -8.59 19.64 -5.62
N ARG A 213 -8.01 20.58 -4.87
CA ARG A 213 -8.51 21.01 -3.56
C ARG A 213 -9.66 22.00 -3.63
N VAL A 214 -9.66 22.92 -4.60
CA VAL A 214 -10.80 23.80 -4.88
C VAL A 214 -11.99 22.98 -5.38
N ASP A 215 -11.76 22.05 -6.30
CA ASP A 215 -12.81 21.14 -6.79
C ASP A 215 -13.33 20.21 -5.69
N GLN A 216 -12.47 19.79 -4.76
CA GLN A 216 -12.92 19.03 -3.58
C GLN A 216 -13.76 19.90 -2.65
N LEU A 217 -13.30 21.11 -2.31
CA LEU A 217 -14.03 22.02 -1.42
C LEU A 217 -15.44 22.30 -1.95
N ARG A 218 -15.56 22.61 -3.24
CA ARG A 218 -16.86 22.80 -3.91
C ARG A 218 -17.77 21.57 -3.83
N ARG A 219 -17.20 20.35 -3.86
CA ARG A 219 -17.98 19.11 -3.68
C ARG A 219 -18.42 18.94 -2.24
N GLU A 220 -17.53 19.08 -1.26
CA GLU A 220 -17.88 18.90 0.16
C GLU A 220 -18.92 19.94 0.61
N GLU A 221 -18.77 21.22 0.21
CA GLU A 221 -19.75 22.27 0.51
C GLU A 221 -21.11 22.00 -0.14
N ALA A 222 -21.14 21.46 -1.36
CA ALA A 222 -22.37 21.02 -2.02
C ALA A 222 -22.97 19.73 -1.42
N VAL A 223 -22.20 18.91 -0.71
CA VAL A 223 -22.73 17.79 0.10
C VAL A 223 -23.32 18.32 1.40
N LEU A 224 -22.58 19.18 2.12
CA LEU A 224 -23.04 19.79 3.38
C LEU A 224 -24.35 20.56 3.21
N ALA A 225 -24.50 21.32 2.11
CA ALA A 225 -25.73 22.04 1.78
C ALA A 225 -26.95 21.12 1.61
N ARG A 226 -26.76 19.85 1.20
CA ARG A 226 -27.83 18.85 1.08
C ARG A 226 -28.05 18.01 2.34
N CYS A 227 -27.19 18.11 3.36
CA CYS A 227 -27.36 17.33 4.58
C CYS A 227 -28.76 17.48 5.22
N PRO A 228 -29.38 18.67 5.32
CA PRO A 228 -30.73 18.82 5.90
C PRO A 228 -31.84 18.01 5.20
N GLU A 229 -31.64 17.65 3.93
CA GLU A 229 -32.58 16.89 3.10
C GLU A 229 -32.44 15.37 3.28
N LEU A 230 -31.38 14.90 3.95
CA LEU A 230 -31.08 13.47 4.06
C LEU A 230 -32.15 12.73 4.89
N THR A 231 -32.69 11.67 4.29
CA THR A 231 -33.66 10.74 4.91
C THR A 231 -33.04 9.40 5.29
N GLU A 232 -31.92 9.01 4.67
CA GLU A 232 -31.14 7.81 4.97
C GLU A 232 -29.63 8.04 4.88
N LEU A 233 -28.87 7.25 5.64
CA LEU A 233 -27.40 7.19 5.60
C LEU A 233 -26.93 5.73 5.65
N SER A 234 -25.90 5.40 4.88
CA SER A 234 -25.30 4.06 4.83
C SER A 234 -24.00 4.01 5.63
N VAL A 235 -23.97 3.25 6.73
CA VAL A 235 -22.81 3.14 7.64
C VAL A 235 -22.27 1.72 7.77
N LEU A 236 -20.97 1.60 8.04
CA LEU A 236 -20.34 0.31 8.33
C LEU A 236 -20.46 -0.04 9.82
N VAL A 237 -21.43 -0.89 10.14
CA VAL A 237 -21.60 -1.47 11.49
C VAL A 237 -20.76 -2.74 11.64
N ARG A 238 -20.43 -3.10 12.89
CA ARG A 238 -19.74 -4.37 13.20
C ARG A 238 -20.68 -5.33 13.93
N GLU A 239 -21.31 -6.23 13.19
CA GLU A 239 -22.27 -7.21 13.70
C GLU A 239 -21.59 -8.60 13.76
N LYS A 240 -21.63 -9.25 14.93
CA LYS A 240 -20.98 -10.56 15.21
C LYS A 240 -19.52 -10.63 14.72
N GLY A 241 -18.76 -9.54 14.93
CA GLY A 241 -17.35 -9.42 14.56
C GLY A 241 -17.07 -9.01 13.10
N VAL A 242 -18.05 -9.13 12.20
CA VAL A 242 -17.95 -8.83 10.77
C VAL A 242 -18.40 -7.39 10.48
N LYS A 243 -17.75 -6.68 9.54
CA LYS A 243 -18.24 -5.38 9.05
C LYS A 243 -19.35 -5.59 8.03
N ARG A 244 -20.48 -4.91 8.19
CA ARG A 244 -21.60 -4.89 7.24
C ARG A 244 -22.03 -3.45 6.96
N LEU A 245 -22.41 -3.16 5.72
CA LEU A 245 -23.05 -1.88 5.38
C LEU A 245 -24.52 -1.95 5.80
N LYS A 246 -24.99 -0.95 6.54
CA LYS A 246 -26.36 -0.85 7.06
C LYS A 246 -26.91 0.53 6.76
N LYS A 247 -28.10 0.59 6.14
CA LYS A 247 -28.89 1.81 6.03
C LYS A 247 -29.49 2.14 7.39
N ILE A 248 -29.48 3.41 7.75
CA ILE A 248 -30.17 3.98 8.91
C ILE A 248 -30.99 5.15 8.40
N THR A 249 -32.31 5.10 8.58
CA THR A 249 -33.27 6.11 8.16
C THR A 249 -33.60 7.08 9.31
N ARG A 250 -34.21 8.22 8.99
CA ARG A 250 -34.52 9.32 9.93
C ARG A 250 -35.38 8.93 11.14
N ASP A 251 -36.17 7.88 11.02
CA ASP A 251 -37.02 7.28 12.06
C ASP A 251 -36.29 6.27 12.96
N MET A 252 -35.12 5.75 12.54
CA MET A 252 -34.44 4.68 13.28
C MET A 252 -33.69 5.18 14.53
N PRO A 253 -33.74 4.42 15.64
CA PRO A 253 -32.90 4.66 16.81
C PRO A 253 -31.41 4.76 16.43
N GLY A 254 -30.79 5.89 16.74
CA GLY A 254 -29.41 6.19 16.40
C GLY A 254 -29.21 7.11 15.19
N TRP A 255 -30.27 7.45 14.43
CA TRP A 255 -30.18 8.40 13.31
C TRP A 255 -29.39 9.67 13.67
N LYS A 256 -29.79 10.38 14.73
CA LYS A 256 -29.15 11.65 15.11
C LYS A 256 -27.63 11.51 15.27
N LYS A 257 -27.16 10.47 15.97
CA LYS A 257 -25.72 10.23 16.18
C LYS A 257 -24.96 9.97 14.87
N VAL A 258 -25.60 9.31 13.92
CA VAL A 258 -25.02 9.01 12.59
C VAL A 258 -25.03 10.24 11.69
N TYR A 259 -26.11 11.03 11.74
CA TYR A 259 -26.23 12.32 11.07
C TYR A 259 -25.21 13.34 11.59
N ASP A 260 -25.14 13.54 12.91
CA ASP A 260 -24.19 14.44 13.57
C ASP A 260 -22.74 14.10 13.17
N ALA A 261 -22.39 12.81 13.18
CA ALA A 261 -21.05 12.34 12.80
C ALA A 261 -20.76 12.55 11.30
N HIS A 262 -21.74 12.32 10.43
CA HIS A 262 -21.61 12.52 8.99
C HIS A 262 -21.41 14.01 8.64
N VAL A 263 -22.19 14.90 9.25
CA VAL A 263 -22.03 16.36 9.11
C VAL A 263 -20.65 16.78 9.62
N TRP A 264 -20.24 16.33 10.81
CA TRP A 264 -18.93 16.65 11.39
C TRP A 264 -17.76 16.15 10.55
N ASP A 265 -17.84 14.96 9.94
CA ASP A 265 -16.84 14.46 8.99
C ASP A 265 -16.66 15.42 7.80
N ILE A 266 -17.76 15.94 7.24
CA ILE A 266 -17.74 16.88 6.10
C ILE A 266 -17.23 18.26 6.54
N GLU A 267 -17.71 18.80 7.66
CA GLU A 267 -17.28 20.09 8.21
C GLU A 267 -15.78 20.10 8.54
N ARG A 268 -15.26 19.01 9.13
CA ARG A 268 -13.83 18.83 9.39
C ARG A 268 -13.02 18.83 8.09
N ASP A 269 -13.49 18.13 7.06
CA ASP A 269 -12.75 18.03 5.80
C ASP A 269 -12.80 19.38 5.05
N ILE A 270 -13.93 20.10 5.05
CA ILE A 270 -14.04 21.51 4.60
C ILE A 270 -13.04 22.41 5.36
N ALA A 271 -12.97 22.29 6.68
CA ALA A 271 -12.02 23.05 7.51
C ALA A 271 -10.56 22.64 7.27
N GLY A 272 -10.29 21.43 6.79
CA GLY A 272 -8.98 21.02 6.26
C GLY A 272 -8.66 21.75 4.95
N LEU A 273 -9.55 21.66 3.98
CA LEU A 273 -9.41 22.24 2.63
C LEU A 273 -9.23 23.77 2.69
N LYS A 274 -10.02 24.46 3.53
CA LYS A 274 -9.90 25.92 3.76
C LYS A 274 -8.57 26.35 4.40
N ARG A 275 -7.80 25.44 5.00
CA ARG A 275 -6.42 25.70 5.49
C ARG A 275 -5.35 25.31 4.47
N GLU A 276 -5.58 24.28 3.66
CA GLU A 276 -4.62 23.82 2.63
C GLU A 276 -4.60 24.75 1.40
N ILE A 277 -5.76 25.24 0.95
CA ILE A 277 -5.88 26.10 -0.23
C ILE A 277 -5.07 27.40 -0.13
N PRO A 278 -5.11 28.19 0.98
CA PRO A 278 -4.27 29.38 1.12
C PRO A 278 -2.77 29.08 1.12
N ARG A 279 -2.34 27.95 1.68
CA ARG A 279 -0.94 27.51 1.61
C ARG A 279 -0.51 27.18 0.18
N LEU A 280 -1.35 26.47 -0.58
CA LEU A 280 -1.08 26.14 -1.98
C LEU A 280 -1.04 27.39 -2.86
N LYS A 281 -1.97 28.35 -2.65
CA LYS A 281 -1.90 29.67 -3.30
C LYS A 281 -0.59 30.37 -2.98
N LYS A 282 -0.26 30.59 -1.71
CA LYS A 282 1.00 31.26 -1.31
C LYS A 282 2.24 30.66 -1.99
N ILE A 283 2.32 29.32 -2.08
CA ILE A 283 3.44 28.64 -2.76
C ILE A 283 3.49 28.98 -4.26
N ILE A 284 2.36 28.99 -4.95
CA ILE A 284 2.28 29.37 -6.38
C ILE A 284 2.62 30.85 -6.57
N ASP A 285 2.04 31.72 -5.74
CA ASP A 285 2.17 33.17 -5.85
C ASP A 285 3.60 33.65 -5.53
N SER A 286 4.30 32.96 -4.61
CA SER A 286 5.71 33.22 -4.27
C SER A 286 6.72 32.42 -5.09
N TRP A 287 6.30 31.52 -6.00
CA TRP A 287 7.24 30.70 -6.76
C TRP A 287 7.98 31.52 -7.83
N ARG A 288 9.30 31.34 -7.93
CA ARG A 288 10.17 32.02 -8.90
C ARG A 288 11.18 31.02 -9.49
N PRO A 289 11.67 31.23 -10.73
CA PRO A 289 12.62 30.34 -11.37
C PRO A 289 14.04 30.57 -10.82
N GLU A 290 14.36 29.97 -9.68
CA GLU A 290 15.66 30.07 -9.01
C GLU A 290 16.78 29.24 -9.69
N THR A 291 16.48 28.51 -10.77
CA THR A 291 17.43 27.64 -11.49
C THR A 291 17.42 27.89 -13.00
N GLU A 292 18.54 27.65 -13.67
CA GLU A 292 18.63 27.68 -15.13
C GLU A 292 17.61 26.73 -15.78
N ALA A 293 17.41 25.54 -15.19
CA ALA A 293 16.40 24.58 -15.65
C ALA A 293 14.96 25.13 -15.55
N ALA A 294 14.61 25.83 -14.46
CA ALA A 294 13.31 26.49 -14.34
C ALA A 294 13.14 27.60 -15.40
N THR A 295 14.16 28.43 -15.58
CA THR A 295 14.18 29.50 -16.59
C THR A 295 14.04 28.94 -18.01
N ALA A 296 14.80 27.90 -18.36
CA ALA A 296 14.71 27.22 -19.65
C ALA A 296 13.32 26.62 -19.89
N VAL A 297 12.73 25.96 -18.88
CA VAL A 297 11.38 25.38 -18.96
C VAL A 297 10.30 26.47 -19.14
N LEU A 298 10.41 27.62 -18.45
CA LEU A 298 9.47 28.73 -18.64
C LEU A 298 9.59 29.34 -20.04
N THR A 299 10.81 29.65 -20.49
CA THR A 299 11.07 30.21 -21.82
C THR A 299 10.63 29.25 -22.93
N GLN A 300 10.87 27.94 -22.78
CA GLN A 300 10.37 26.93 -23.73
C GLN A 300 8.84 26.86 -23.79
N ARG A 301 8.14 27.03 -22.66
CA ARG A 301 6.67 26.97 -22.58
C ARG A 301 5.97 28.25 -23.03
N HIS A 302 6.64 29.40 -22.95
CA HIS A 302 6.00 30.72 -23.05
C HIS A 302 6.72 31.71 -23.98
N GLY A 303 7.81 31.32 -24.64
CA GLY A 303 8.64 32.19 -25.49
C GLY A 303 9.59 33.11 -24.70
N ALA A 304 9.15 33.61 -23.55
CA ALA A 304 9.93 34.37 -22.57
C ALA A 304 9.41 34.10 -21.15
N ILE A 305 10.11 34.56 -20.10
CA ILE A 305 9.64 34.44 -18.71
C ILE A 305 8.42 35.37 -18.48
N PRO A 306 7.23 34.83 -18.15
CA PRO A 306 6.04 35.63 -17.82
C PRO A 306 6.24 36.49 -16.57
N ASP A 307 5.66 37.71 -16.55
CA ASP A 307 5.94 38.73 -15.52
C ASP A 307 5.58 38.30 -14.10
N LYS A 308 4.51 37.51 -13.95
CA LYS A 308 4.13 36.85 -12.67
C LYS A 308 5.24 36.01 -12.02
N TYR A 309 6.23 35.57 -12.80
CA TYR A 309 7.37 34.78 -12.36
C TYR A 309 8.68 35.58 -12.30
N ARG A 310 8.66 36.89 -12.57
CA ARG A 310 9.83 37.77 -12.40
C ARG A 310 9.97 38.20 -10.93
N PRO A 311 11.19 38.49 -10.44
CA PRO A 311 11.38 39.21 -9.18
C PRO A 311 10.68 40.57 -9.25
N ALA A 312 10.14 41.06 -8.12
CA ALA A 312 9.45 42.35 -8.09
C ALA A 312 10.38 43.50 -8.53
N ASP A 313 11.66 43.42 -8.12
CA ASP A 313 12.69 44.41 -8.40
C ASP A 313 13.05 44.51 -9.90
N ALA A 314 12.80 43.45 -10.68
CA ALA A 314 13.04 43.44 -12.12
C ALA A 314 12.02 44.28 -12.90
N ASN A 315 10.77 44.36 -12.42
CA ASN A 315 9.77 45.24 -13.03
C ASN A 315 10.10 46.71 -12.75
N ALA A 316 10.51 47.04 -11.53
CA ALA A 316 10.96 48.38 -11.14
C ALA A 316 12.29 48.82 -11.81
N ALA A 317 12.97 47.93 -12.54
CA ALA A 317 14.06 48.27 -13.45
C ALA A 317 13.56 48.46 -14.90
N ALA A 318 12.65 47.61 -15.36
CA ALA A 318 12.04 47.72 -16.69
C ALA A 318 11.21 49.00 -16.86
N GLU A 319 10.48 49.45 -15.83
CA GLU A 319 9.71 50.69 -15.85
C GLU A 319 10.62 51.92 -15.98
N ARG A 320 11.76 51.95 -15.26
CA ARG A 320 12.75 53.04 -15.38
C ARG A 320 13.38 53.13 -16.77
N VAL A 321 13.71 52.00 -17.39
CA VAL A 321 14.22 51.98 -18.78
C VAL A 321 13.15 52.44 -19.79
N ALA A 322 11.85 52.31 -19.47
CA ALA A 322 10.78 52.84 -20.29
C ALA A 322 10.59 54.36 -20.13
N ASP A 323 10.71 54.89 -18.90
CA ASP A 323 10.67 56.33 -18.62
C ASP A 323 11.89 57.06 -19.23
N ASP A 324 13.10 56.52 -19.06
CA ASP A 324 14.33 57.08 -19.66
C ASP A 324 14.24 57.13 -21.21
N ALA A 325 13.61 56.11 -21.83
CA ALA A 325 13.36 56.07 -23.28
C ALA A 325 12.23 57.01 -23.76
N ALA A 326 11.43 57.57 -22.84
CA ALA A 326 10.43 58.59 -23.14
C ALA A 326 10.94 60.02 -22.89
N GLY A 327 12.05 60.18 -22.15
CA GLY A 327 12.60 61.47 -21.74
C GLY A 327 13.55 62.15 -22.75
N SER A 328 14.11 61.41 -23.71
CA SER A 328 15.11 61.93 -24.66
C SER A 328 14.48 62.69 -25.84
N GLY A 329 13.89 63.85 -25.56
CA GLY A 329 13.59 64.87 -26.56
C GLY A 329 14.86 65.57 -27.07
N GLU A 330 14.83 66.04 -28.31
CA GLU A 330 15.99 66.69 -28.95
C GLU A 330 16.26 68.10 -28.37
N GLU A 331 17.50 68.33 -27.91
CA GLU A 331 18.14 69.66 -28.00
C GLU A 331 19.46 69.52 -28.77
N ALA A 332 19.76 70.53 -29.60
CA ALA A 332 20.85 70.50 -30.56
C ALA A 332 22.20 70.98 -29.95
N PRO A 333 23.35 70.55 -30.50
CA PRO A 333 24.64 71.03 -30.03
C PRO A 333 24.95 72.45 -30.51
N GLU A 334 25.32 73.34 -29.58
CA GLU A 334 26.10 74.55 -29.91
C GLU A 334 27.59 74.31 -29.71
N ASP A 335 28.40 75.06 -30.46
CA ASP A 335 29.85 74.87 -30.67
C ASP A 335 30.67 75.93 -29.94
N ALA A 336 31.69 75.51 -29.15
CA ALA A 336 32.83 76.33 -28.74
C ALA A 336 33.93 75.54 -27.97
N GLY A 337 35.21 75.73 -28.34
CA GLY A 337 36.29 75.90 -27.35
C GLY A 337 37.50 74.93 -27.34
N GLU A 338 38.66 75.44 -27.79
CA GLU A 338 40.00 75.12 -27.26
C GLU A 338 40.24 75.99 -25.98
N GLU A 339 41.20 75.82 -25.05
CA GLU A 339 42.54 75.20 -24.91
C GLU A 339 42.64 74.58 -23.46
N ASP A 340 43.64 73.82 -22.96
CA ASP A 340 44.73 72.95 -23.45
C ASP A 340 45.36 72.27 -22.17
N GLN A 341 46.36 71.39 -22.35
CA GLN A 341 47.40 70.95 -21.38
C GLN A 341 47.15 69.77 -20.40
N GLN A 342 48.10 68.84 -20.51
CA GLN A 342 48.48 67.75 -19.59
C GLN A 342 49.29 68.33 -18.38
N PRO A 343 49.92 67.55 -17.45
CA PRO A 343 50.03 66.09 -17.34
C PRO A 343 49.82 65.45 -15.95
N GLU A 344 49.80 64.12 -15.98
CA GLU A 344 50.30 63.13 -15.00
C GLU A 344 50.36 63.45 -13.49
N ARG A 345 49.96 62.46 -12.69
CA ARG A 345 50.82 61.99 -11.58
C ARG A 345 50.79 60.47 -11.41
N ILE A 346 51.97 59.94 -11.12
CA ILE A 346 52.26 58.50 -11.04
C ILE A 346 52.43 58.10 -9.56
N SER A 347 51.89 56.92 -9.22
CA SER A 347 52.17 56.03 -8.06
C SER A 347 52.20 56.59 -6.63
N GLY A 348 51.51 55.84 -5.75
CA GLY A 348 51.73 55.74 -4.31
C GLY A 348 51.27 54.37 -3.83
#